data_AF-A0A172QSQ7-F1
#
_entry.id   AF-A0A172QSQ7-F1
#
_cell.length_a   1.000
_cell.length_b   1.000
_cell.length_c   1.000
_cell.angle_alpha   90.00
_cell.angle_beta   90.00
_cell.angle_gamma   90.00
#
_symmetry.space_group_name_H-M   'P 1'
#
loop_
_entity.id
_entity.type
_entity.pdbx_description
1 polymer ?
#
loop_
_entity_poly.entity_id
_entity_poly.type
_entity_poly.pdbx_seq_one_letter_code
_entity_poly.pdbx_strand_id
1 'polypeptide(L)'
;MFNSDTTANLQARSRDRAGSKAKRSKPIFDSVARDVLEARVKLQQKSQAKTAKIKNKAKEFSSVDHLSVDAAAMFVDNELSRGAMHRARLHIIHCAECRDEINRQRETVNYLRKECTNKEVSAPMDLKARLASLATECVPGPGAEDLAMQRPESFVAKVESVVRAVRKNQGR
;
A
#
# COMPACT_ATOMS: atom_id res chain seq x y z
N MET A 1 -4.79 40.13 62.52
CA MET A 1 -3.94 41.19 63.08
C MET A 1 -3.34 41.98 61.92
N PHE A 2 -3.47 43.30 62.03
CA PHE A 2 -3.12 44.43 61.17
C PHE A 2 -2.11 44.28 60.02
N ASN A 3 -2.48 44.92 58.89
CA ASN A 3 -1.59 45.36 57.81
C ASN A 3 -0.95 46.73 58.13
N SER A 4 0.11 46.99 57.35
CA SER A 4 0.61 48.28 56.87
C SER A 4 1.75 48.97 57.63
N ASP A 5 2.86 49.10 56.88
CA ASP A 5 3.65 50.31 56.60
C ASP A 5 4.13 51.11 57.81
N THR A 6 5.38 51.52 57.93
CA THR A 6 6.01 52.70 57.26
C THR A 6 7.32 52.90 58.07
N THR A 7 8.51 53.26 57.57
CA THR A 7 8.92 54.51 56.92
C THR A 7 10.42 54.49 56.59
N ALA A 8 10.76 55.19 55.49
CA ALA A 8 11.89 56.14 55.33
C ALA A 8 13.35 55.64 55.42
N ASN A 9 14.36 56.21 54.77
CA ASN A 9 14.58 57.23 53.74
C ASN A 9 16.13 57.36 53.67
N LEU A 10 16.71 57.63 52.49
CA LEU A 10 17.76 58.66 52.27
C LEU A 10 18.55 58.38 50.97
N GLN A 11 18.16 59.16 49.94
CA GLN A 11 18.98 59.92 49.00
C GLN A 11 20.43 59.48 48.72
N ALA A 12 20.77 59.37 47.43
CA ALA A 12 21.76 60.25 46.80
C ALA A 12 21.77 60.12 45.27
N ARG A 13 21.88 61.29 44.62
CA ARG A 13 21.92 61.53 43.18
C ARG A 13 23.22 60.99 42.56
N SER A 14 23.19 60.58 41.29
CA SER A 14 23.89 61.30 40.21
C SER A 14 23.96 60.53 38.88
N ARG A 15 23.85 61.31 37.79
CA ARG A 15 24.48 61.12 36.47
C ARG A 15 23.81 60.16 35.48
N ASP A 16 22.90 60.76 34.71
CA ASP A 16 23.01 60.92 33.25
C ASP A 16 23.95 59.95 32.53
N ARG A 17 23.35 59.01 31.80
CA ARG A 17 23.80 58.60 30.45
C ARG A 17 22.59 58.08 29.68
N ALA A 18 21.96 58.98 28.95
CA ALA A 18 21.00 58.66 27.91
C ALA A 18 21.72 57.83 26.82
N GLY A 19 21.61 56.51 26.91
CA GLY A 19 21.96 55.60 25.83
C GLY A 19 20.91 55.71 24.74
N SER A 20 21.22 56.45 23.69
CA SER A 20 20.44 56.55 22.44
C SER A 20 20.12 55.16 21.90
N LYS A 21 18.90 54.66 22.17
CA LYS A 21 18.40 53.46 21.51
C LYS A 21 18.15 53.80 20.04
N ALA A 22 19.12 53.47 19.19
CA ALA A 22 18.96 53.48 17.75
C ALA A 22 17.72 52.65 17.39
N LYS A 23 16.65 53.31 16.96
CA LYS A 23 15.51 52.68 16.28
C LYS A 23 16.04 52.16 14.94
N ARG A 24 16.61 50.95 14.94
CA ARG A 24 16.84 50.19 13.69
C ARG A 24 15.47 49.91 13.08
N SER A 25 15.08 50.68 12.08
CA SER A 25 13.99 50.31 11.17
C SER A 25 14.37 48.97 10.54
N LYS A 26 13.64 47.90 10.87
CA LYS A 26 13.82 46.61 10.21
C LYS A 26 13.53 46.80 8.72
N PRO A 27 14.43 46.38 7.81
CA PRO A 27 14.21 46.57 6.39
C PRO A 27 12.94 45.83 5.96
N ILE A 28 12.15 46.45 5.09
CA ILE A 28 10.91 45.92 4.49
C ILE A 28 11.09 44.49 3.92
N PHE A 29 12.31 44.12 3.52
CA PHE A 29 12.66 42.78 3.03
C PHE A 29 12.54 41.64 4.06
N ASP A 30 12.61 41.93 5.37
CA ASP A 30 12.47 40.91 6.42
C ASP A 30 11.02 40.42 6.61
N SER A 31 10.02 41.20 6.19
CA SER A 31 8.61 40.75 6.28
C SER A 31 8.32 39.75 5.18
N VAL A 32 8.74 40.06 3.94
CA VAL A 32 8.53 39.18 2.78
C VAL A 32 9.22 37.82 2.99
N ALA A 33 10.44 37.82 3.54
CA ALA A 33 11.13 36.58 3.87
C ALA A 33 10.39 35.75 4.94
N ARG A 34 9.77 36.41 5.93
CA ARG A 34 8.93 35.75 6.95
C ARG A 34 7.64 35.19 6.34
N ASP A 35 6.98 35.95 5.48
CA ASP A 35 5.73 35.55 4.83
C ASP A 35 5.94 34.34 3.91
N VAL A 36 7.05 34.31 3.17
CA VAL A 36 7.45 33.17 2.31
C VAL A 36 7.75 31.92 3.15
N LEU A 37 8.46 32.07 4.28
CA LEU A 37 8.74 30.96 5.17
C LEU A 37 7.45 30.40 5.80
N GLU A 38 6.53 31.27 6.21
CA GLU A 38 5.24 30.88 6.77
C GLU A 38 4.36 30.17 5.73
N ALA A 39 4.31 30.66 4.49
CA ALA A 39 3.61 30.00 3.40
C ALA A 39 4.18 28.60 3.11
N ARG A 40 5.50 28.44 3.15
CA ARG A 40 6.18 27.15 2.96
C ARG A 40 5.83 26.15 4.07
N VAL A 41 5.83 26.60 5.33
CA VAL A 41 5.43 25.77 6.49
C VAL A 41 3.96 25.34 6.36
N LYS A 42 3.06 26.25 5.98
CA LYS A 42 1.63 25.92 5.75
C LYS A 42 1.44 24.89 4.63
N LEU A 43 2.20 25.00 3.54
CA LEU A 43 2.16 24.03 2.44
C LEU A 43 2.71 22.66 2.85
N GLN A 44 3.80 22.61 3.63
CA GLN A 44 4.35 21.37 4.17
C GLN A 44 3.40 20.69 5.16
N GLN A 45 2.77 21.46 6.05
CA GLN A 45 1.77 20.92 6.97
C GLN A 45 0.54 20.37 6.23
N LYS A 46 0.06 21.05 5.18
CA LYS A 46 -1.04 20.57 4.34
C LYS A 46 -0.68 19.28 3.59
N SER A 47 0.54 19.14 3.06
CA SER A 47 0.97 17.93 2.37
C SER A 47 1.15 16.75 3.33
N GLN A 48 1.68 17.00 4.53
CA GLN A 48 1.80 16.00 5.60
C GLN A 48 0.41 15.56 6.12
N ALA A 49 -0.52 16.48 6.32
CA ALA A 49 -1.89 16.14 6.73
C ALA A 49 -2.63 15.34 5.65
N LYS A 50 -2.48 15.69 4.35
CA LYS A 50 -3.05 14.93 3.24
C LYS A 50 -2.48 13.52 3.16
N THR A 51 -1.17 13.36 3.28
CA THR A 51 -0.51 12.04 3.24
C THR A 51 -0.85 11.20 4.47
N ALA A 52 -0.95 11.79 5.66
CA ALA A 52 -1.43 11.11 6.86
C ALA A 52 -2.91 10.69 6.71
N LYS A 53 -3.77 11.53 6.13
CA LYS A 53 -5.17 11.20 5.85
C LYS A 53 -5.31 10.05 4.85
N ILE A 54 -4.49 10.02 3.79
CA ILE A 54 -4.47 8.91 2.83
C ILE A 54 -3.97 7.61 3.50
N LYS A 55 -2.93 7.69 4.33
CA LYS A 55 -2.41 6.55 5.11
C LYS A 55 -3.46 6.01 6.09
N ASN A 56 -4.20 6.89 6.78
CA ASN A 56 -5.26 6.48 7.70
C ASN A 56 -6.46 5.88 6.96
N LYS A 57 -6.86 6.47 5.82
CA LYS A 57 -7.94 5.93 4.97
C LYS A 57 -7.60 4.57 4.36
N ALA A 58 -6.31 4.31 4.09
CA ALA A 58 -5.83 2.99 3.67
C ALA A 58 -5.66 2.00 4.85
N LYS A 59 -5.67 2.50 6.09
CA LYS A 59 -5.55 1.71 7.32
C LYS A 59 -6.90 1.40 7.97
N GLU A 60 -7.95 2.10 7.54
CA GLU A 60 -9.34 1.85 7.92
C GLU A 60 -9.92 0.70 7.09
N PHE A 61 -9.25 -0.46 7.10
CA PHE A 61 -9.93 -1.72 6.85
C PHE A 61 -10.72 -2.02 8.14
N SER A 62 -12.06 -1.93 8.06
CA SER A 62 -12.95 -2.30 9.14
C SER A 62 -12.66 -3.74 9.55
N SER A 63 -12.12 -3.92 10.76
CA SER A 63 -11.77 -5.22 11.33
C SER A 63 -13.00 -6.08 11.71
N VAL A 64 -14.16 -5.89 11.06
CA VAL A 64 -15.40 -6.66 11.30
C VAL A 64 -16.26 -6.89 10.06
N ASP A 65 -15.76 -6.60 8.84
CA ASP A 65 -16.39 -7.14 7.64
C ASP A 65 -15.70 -8.46 7.28
N HIS A 66 -16.42 -9.57 7.42
CA HIS A 66 -16.01 -10.89 6.94
C HIS A 66 -15.66 -10.82 5.45
N LEU A 67 -14.97 -11.85 4.92
CA LEU A 67 -14.85 -11.97 3.46
C LEU A 67 -16.26 -11.99 2.86
N SER A 68 -16.49 -11.20 1.81
CA SER A 68 -17.71 -11.37 1.01
C SER A 68 -17.75 -12.79 0.45
N VAL A 69 -18.95 -13.31 0.21
CA VAL A 69 -19.15 -14.65 -0.34
C VAL A 69 -18.39 -14.82 -1.66
N ASP A 70 -18.44 -13.79 -2.51
CA ASP A 70 -17.68 -13.75 -3.77
C ASP A 70 -16.17 -13.79 -3.52
N ALA A 71 -15.66 -13.05 -2.54
CA ALA A 71 -14.24 -13.05 -2.22
C ALA A 71 -13.78 -14.39 -1.63
N ALA A 72 -14.65 -15.09 -0.89
CA ALA A 72 -14.39 -16.44 -0.40
C ALA A 72 -14.29 -17.44 -1.55
N ALA A 73 -15.26 -17.43 -2.48
CA ALA A 73 -15.23 -18.28 -3.67
C ALA A 73 -13.98 -18.04 -4.53
N MET A 74 -13.71 -16.77 -4.86
CA MET A 74 -12.51 -16.39 -5.61
C MET A 74 -11.21 -16.74 -4.87
N PHE A 75 -11.21 -16.75 -3.54
CA PHE A 75 -10.05 -17.18 -2.76
C PHE A 75 -9.80 -18.68 -2.91
N VAL A 76 -10.85 -19.50 -2.89
CA VAL A 76 -10.76 -20.95 -3.08
C VAL A 76 -10.26 -21.28 -4.49
N ASP A 77 -10.75 -20.57 -5.50
CA ASP A 77 -10.38 -20.77 -6.91
C ASP A 77 -9.06 -20.09 -7.29
N ASN A 78 -8.41 -19.38 -6.36
CA ASN A 78 -7.19 -18.60 -6.56
C ASN A 78 -7.29 -17.47 -7.60
N GLU A 79 -8.48 -16.91 -7.80
CA GLU A 79 -8.75 -15.86 -8.79
C GLU A 79 -8.61 -14.44 -8.24
N LEU A 80 -8.32 -14.29 -6.94
CA LEU A 80 -8.06 -12.99 -6.34
C LEU A 80 -6.74 -12.38 -6.85
N SER A 81 -6.76 -11.06 -7.06
CA SER A 81 -5.53 -10.30 -7.31
C SER A 81 -4.49 -10.53 -6.19
N ARG A 82 -3.20 -10.47 -6.50
CA ARG A 82 -2.10 -10.75 -5.55
C ARG A 82 -2.25 -10.02 -4.21
N GLY A 83 -2.66 -8.75 -4.24
CA GLY A 83 -2.88 -7.94 -3.03
C GLY A 83 -4.11 -8.40 -2.23
N ALA A 84 -5.21 -8.72 -2.90
CA ALA A 84 -6.42 -9.23 -2.26
C ALA A 84 -6.19 -10.62 -1.65
N MET A 85 -5.48 -11.50 -2.37
CA MET A 85 -5.12 -12.83 -1.88
C MET A 85 -4.27 -12.76 -0.61
N HIS A 86 -3.31 -11.84 -0.53
CA HIS A 86 -2.51 -11.67 0.69
C HIS A 86 -3.38 -11.23 1.89
N ARG A 87 -4.28 -10.26 1.69
CA ARG A 87 -5.19 -9.81 2.76
C ARG A 87 -6.14 -10.91 3.21
N ALA A 88 -6.69 -11.68 2.27
CA ALA A 88 -7.56 -12.81 2.57
C ALA A 88 -6.84 -13.88 3.42
N ARG A 89 -5.58 -14.22 3.10
CA ARG A 89 -4.78 -15.15 3.91
C ARG A 89 -4.61 -14.65 5.34
N LEU A 90 -4.27 -13.37 5.52
CA LEU A 90 -4.15 -12.78 6.85
C LEU A 90 -5.48 -12.83 7.61
N HIS A 91 -6.59 -12.51 6.94
CA HIS A 91 -7.91 -12.53 7.56
C HIS A 91 -8.31 -13.93 8.07
N ILE A 92 -8.09 -14.98 7.27
CA ILE A 92 -8.44 -16.38 7.64
C ILE A 92 -7.65 -16.89 8.86
N ILE A 93 -6.45 -16.34 9.10
CA ILE A 93 -5.67 -16.66 10.30
C ILE A 93 -6.35 -16.11 11.56
N HIS A 94 -7.00 -14.95 11.46
CA HIS A 94 -7.59 -14.23 12.60
C HIS A 94 -9.11 -14.44 12.75
N CYS A 95 -9.82 -14.88 11.71
CA CYS A 95 -11.26 -15.09 11.72
C CYS A 95 -11.60 -16.58 11.55
N ALA A 96 -12.22 -17.19 12.57
CA ALA A 96 -12.64 -18.59 12.55
C ALA A 96 -13.79 -18.83 11.56
N GLU A 97 -14.78 -17.94 11.52
CA GLU A 97 -15.94 -18.08 10.62
C GLU A 97 -15.54 -18.10 9.14
N CYS A 98 -14.67 -17.18 8.73
CA CYS A 98 -14.12 -17.18 7.36
C CYS A 98 -13.26 -18.40 7.09
N ARG A 99 -12.59 -18.97 8.09
CA ARG A 99 -11.84 -20.22 7.93
C ARG A 99 -12.77 -21.40 7.67
N ASP A 100 -13.86 -21.49 8.43
CA ASP A 100 -14.84 -22.56 8.30
C ASP A 100 -15.56 -22.48 6.94
N GLU A 101 -15.92 -21.29 6.50
CA GLU A 101 -16.53 -21.09 5.18
C GLU A 101 -15.60 -21.53 4.04
N ILE A 102 -14.32 -21.13 4.08
CA ILE A 102 -13.33 -21.56 3.09
C ILE A 102 -13.13 -23.08 3.11
N ASN A 103 -13.18 -23.72 4.28
CA ASN A 103 -13.07 -25.18 4.39
C ASN A 103 -14.28 -25.86 3.75
N ARG A 104 -15.51 -25.39 4.02
CA ARG A 104 -16.73 -25.91 3.38
C ARG A 104 -16.68 -25.80 1.86
N GLN A 105 -16.31 -24.63 1.34
CA GLN A 105 -16.20 -24.43 -0.10
C GLN A 105 -15.14 -25.35 -0.74
N ARG A 106 -13.99 -25.56 -0.06
CA ARG A 106 -12.97 -26.52 -0.52
C ARG A 106 -13.48 -27.96 -0.50
N GLU A 107 -14.23 -28.35 0.51
CA GLU A 107 -14.88 -29.67 0.59
C GLU A 107 -15.87 -29.86 -0.56
N THR A 108 -16.70 -28.86 -0.86
CA THR A 108 -17.62 -28.88 -2.01
C THR A 108 -16.86 -29.03 -3.32
N VAL A 109 -15.80 -28.25 -3.55
CA VAL A 109 -14.98 -28.35 -4.77
C VAL A 109 -14.33 -29.74 -4.87
N ASN A 110 -13.82 -30.28 -3.77
CA ASN A 110 -13.23 -31.61 -3.75
C ASN A 110 -14.26 -32.71 -4.01
N TYR A 111 -15.47 -32.57 -3.46
CA TYR A 111 -16.59 -33.47 -3.71
C TYR A 111 -16.94 -33.47 -5.20
N LEU A 112 -17.16 -32.29 -5.80
CA LEU A 112 -17.46 -32.16 -7.22
C LEU A 112 -16.35 -32.76 -8.11
N ARG A 113 -15.07 -32.54 -7.77
CA ARG A 113 -13.94 -33.15 -8.51
C ARG A 113 -13.94 -34.68 -8.44
N LYS A 114 -14.28 -35.26 -7.28
CA LYS A 114 -14.42 -36.71 -7.14
C LYS A 114 -15.56 -37.23 -7.98
N GLU A 115 -16.72 -36.57 -7.95
CA GLU A 115 -17.89 -36.95 -8.75
C GLU A 115 -17.63 -36.82 -10.26
N CYS A 116 -16.90 -35.79 -10.71
CA CYS A 116 -16.48 -35.66 -12.11
C CYS A 116 -15.53 -36.77 -12.60
N THR A 117 -14.98 -37.58 -11.70
CA THR A 117 -14.18 -38.76 -12.06
C THR A 117 -15.08 -39.97 -12.38
N ASN A 118 -16.37 -39.92 -12.02
CA ASN A 118 -17.33 -40.95 -12.39
C ASN A 118 -17.55 -41.00 -13.90
N LYS A 119 -17.68 -42.21 -14.43
CA LYS A 119 -17.84 -42.46 -15.88
C LYS A 119 -19.11 -41.84 -16.47
N GLU A 120 -20.09 -41.50 -15.63
CA GLU A 120 -21.35 -40.88 -16.01
C GLU A 120 -21.15 -39.41 -16.46
N VAL A 121 -20.15 -38.71 -15.92
CA VAL A 121 -19.81 -37.34 -16.27
C VAL A 121 -18.48 -37.36 -17.02
N SER A 122 -18.52 -37.67 -18.31
CA SER A 122 -17.32 -37.75 -19.14
C SER A 122 -17.43 -36.90 -20.40
N ALA A 123 -16.31 -36.29 -20.80
CA ALA A 123 -16.21 -35.61 -22.08
C ALA A 123 -16.52 -36.58 -23.24
N PRO A 124 -17.16 -36.11 -24.33
CA PRO A 124 -17.47 -36.94 -25.50
C PRO A 124 -16.23 -37.68 -26.03
N MET A 125 -16.41 -38.93 -26.45
CA MET A 125 -15.30 -39.78 -26.89
C MET A 125 -14.57 -39.21 -28.11
N ASP A 126 -15.29 -38.56 -29.04
CA ASP A 126 -14.67 -37.89 -30.20
C ASP A 126 -13.72 -36.77 -29.77
N LEU A 127 -14.11 -35.96 -28.78
CA LEU A 127 -13.24 -34.90 -28.24
C LEU A 127 -11.98 -35.49 -27.61
N LYS A 128 -12.11 -36.57 -26.85
CA LYS A 128 -10.95 -37.25 -26.24
C LYS A 128 -10.00 -37.80 -27.31
N ALA A 129 -10.54 -38.40 -28.37
CA ALA A 129 -9.74 -38.91 -29.48
C ALA A 129 -8.98 -37.78 -30.20
N ARG A 130 -9.65 -36.66 -30.48
CA ARG A 130 -9.02 -35.47 -31.07
C ARG A 130 -7.94 -34.88 -30.18
N LEU A 131 -8.19 -34.74 -28.88
CA LEU A 131 -7.19 -34.23 -27.93
C LEU A 131 -5.95 -35.14 -27.85
N ALA A 132 -6.14 -36.46 -27.92
CA ALA A 132 -5.04 -37.42 -27.96
C ALA A 132 -4.22 -37.33 -29.27
N SER A 133 -4.85 -37.02 -30.40
CA SER A 133 -4.14 -36.84 -31.68
C SER A 133 -3.27 -35.57 -31.67
N LEU A 134 -3.76 -34.47 -31.09
CA LEU A 134 -2.98 -33.23 -30.95
C LEU A 134 -1.67 -33.42 -30.19
N ALA A 135 -1.66 -34.27 -29.16
CA ALA A 135 -0.44 -34.59 -28.42
C ALA A 135 0.61 -35.32 -29.29
N THR A 136 0.16 -35.99 -30.35
CA THR A 136 1.02 -36.74 -31.28
C THR A 136 1.45 -35.88 -32.47
N GLU A 137 0.63 -34.90 -32.86
CA GLU A 137 0.85 -34.03 -34.03
C GLU A 137 1.73 -32.81 -33.71
N CYS A 138 1.82 -32.40 -32.45
CA CYS A 138 2.68 -31.29 -32.04
C CYS A 138 4.14 -31.71 -31.89
N VAL A 139 5.05 -30.99 -32.56
CA VAL A 139 6.48 -31.00 -32.22
C VAL A 139 6.63 -30.61 -30.74
N PRO A 140 7.60 -31.20 -30.00
CA PRO A 140 7.86 -30.81 -28.62
C PRO A 140 8.02 -29.29 -28.54
N GLY A 141 7.10 -28.63 -27.85
CA GLY A 141 7.24 -27.21 -27.54
C GLY A 141 8.48 -26.99 -26.67
N PRO A 142 9.09 -25.78 -26.69
CA PRO A 142 10.22 -25.48 -25.82
C PRO A 142 9.86 -25.82 -24.37
N GLY A 143 10.79 -26.47 -23.67
CA GLY A 143 10.59 -26.88 -22.28
C GLY A 143 10.29 -25.67 -21.38
N ALA A 144 9.75 -25.92 -20.18
CA ALA A 144 9.53 -24.85 -19.21
C ALA A 144 10.86 -24.16 -18.83
N GLU A 145 11.95 -24.92 -18.86
CA GLU A 145 13.34 -24.48 -18.73
C GLU A 145 13.81 -23.61 -19.90
N ASP A 146 13.39 -23.89 -21.13
CA ASP A 146 13.73 -23.10 -22.33
C ASP A 146 13.05 -21.74 -22.28
N LEU A 147 11.80 -21.68 -21.80
CA LEU A 147 11.05 -20.43 -21.62
C LEU A 147 11.60 -19.57 -20.47
N ALA A 148 12.07 -20.20 -19.38
CA ALA A 148 12.68 -19.50 -18.25
C ALA A 148 14.06 -18.91 -18.60
N MET A 149 14.76 -19.50 -19.57
CA MET A 149 16.07 -19.07 -20.05
C MET A 149 16.04 -18.33 -21.39
N GLN A 150 14.89 -17.90 -21.91
CA GLN A 150 14.85 -17.02 -23.07
C GLN A 150 15.51 -15.68 -22.73
N ARG A 151 16.83 -15.66 -22.91
CA ARG A 151 17.65 -14.47 -22.98
C ARG A 151 17.04 -13.63 -24.10
N PRO A 152 16.82 -12.32 -23.88
CA PRO A 152 16.30 -11.46 -24.94
C PRO A 152 17.25 -11.52 -26.14
N GLU A 153 16.82 -12.22 -27.19
CA GLU A 153 17.55 -12.41 -28.45
C GLU A 153 17.66 -11.08 -29.21
N SER A 154 16.70 -10.17 -28.99
CA SER A 154 16.69 -8.84 -29.60
C SER A 154 17.18 -7.77 -28.63
N PHE A 155 17.85 -6.75 -29.19
CA PHE A 155 18.27 -5.57 -28.46
C PHE A 155 17.09 -4.83 -27.82
N VAL A 156 15.95 -4.81 -28.51
CA VAL A 156 14.71 -4.20 -28.01
C VAL A 156 14.21 -4.90 -26.75
N ALA A 157 14.23 -6.22 -26.71
CA ALA A 157 13.81 -6.98 -25.52
C ALA A 157 14.76 -6.77 -24.33
N LYS A 158 16.06 -6.54 -24.58
CA LYS A 158 17.01 -6.13 -23.51
C LYS A 158 16.65 -4.76 -22.94
N VAL A 159 16.41 -3.78 -23.81
CA VAL A 159 16.03 -2.42 -23.39
C VAL A 159 14.71 -2.46 -22.62
N GLU A 160 13.72 -3.21 -23.10
CA GLU A 160 12.42 -3.36 -22.43
C GLU A 160 12.57 -3.99 -21.03
N SER A 161 13.41 -5.02 -20.90
CA SER A 161 13.70 -5.66 -19.61
C SER A 161 14.35 -4.69 -18.61
N VAL A 162 15.30 -3.87 -19.07
CA VAL A 162 15.93 -2.81 -18.26
C VAL A 162 14.90 -1.76 -17.84
N VAL A 163 14.07 -1.27 -18.77
CA VAL A 163 13.00 -0.30 -18.46
C VAL A 163 12.03 -0.85 -17.42
N ARG A 164 11.63 -2.12 -17.56
CA ARG A 164 10.73 -2.79 -16.62
C ARG A 164 11.37 -2.95 -15.23
N ALA A 165 12.66 -3.29 -15.17
CA ALA A 165 13.42 -3.38 -13.93
C ALA A 165 13.53 -2.03 -13.21
N VAL A 166 13.82 -0.96 -13.96
CA VAL A 166 13.91 0.40 -13.44
C VAL A 166 12.56 0.89 -12.92
N ARG A 167 11.47 0.68 -13.66
CA ARG A 167 10.11 1.03 -13.22
C ARG A 167 9.69 0.27 -11.96
N LYS A 168 10.08 -0.99 -11.82
CA LYS A 168 9.79 -1.79 -10.62
C LYS A 168 10.51 -1.25 -9.38
N ASN A 169 11.72 -0.70 -9.53
CA ASN A 169 12.50 -0.13 -8.43
C ASN A 169 12.10 1.31 -8.07
N GLN A 170 11.50 2.07 -8.99
CA GLN A 170 11.02 3.43 -8.73
C GLN A 170 9.60 3.47 -8.11
N GLY A 171 8.94 2.32 -7.97
CA GLY A 171 7.63 2.18 -7.35
C GLY A 171 7.67 1.69 -5.90
N ARG A 172 8.24 2.50 -4.99
CA ARG A 172 7.88 2.50 -3.56
C ARG A 172 8.04 3.89 -2.97
#